data_AF-A0A8H7PD02-F1
#
_entry.id   AF-A0A8H7PD02-F1
#
_cell.length_a   1.000
_cell.length_b   1.000
_cell.length_c   1.000
_cell.angle_alpha   90.00
_cell.angle_beta   90.00
_cell.angle_gamma   90.00
#
_symmetry.space_group_name_H-M   'P 1'
#
loop_
_entity.id
_entity.type
_entity.pdbx_description
1 polymer ?
#
loop_
_entity_poly.entity_id
_entity_poly.type
_entity_poly.pdbx_seq_one_letter_code
_entity_poly.pdbx_strand_id
1 'polypeptide(L)'
;MSNTSGSGENDNFTLCIGYLTTTVKCVPPIPSTNTLSVVAFMSSSRAAALPVISHHMISPVNDTDLVQLLHSAMSTNKCIAVISLPENHKAILEVLTGSRSLVLSVLHSQEEPIPQYQSGIAKPSNLQSILN
;
A
#
# COMPACT_ATOMS: atom_id res chain seq x y z
N MET A 1 -14.63 -37.24 -6.21
CA MET A 1 -15.37 -36.05 -5.73
C MET A 1 -14.97 -34.90 -6.62
N SER A 2 -15.96 -34.26 -7.23
CA SER A 2 -15.82 -33.45 -8.44
C SER A 2 -15.05 -32.16 -8.19
N ASN A 3 -14.01 -31.92 -9.00
CA ASN A 3 -13.39 -30.62 -9.19
C ASN A 3 -14.42 -29.65 -9.78
N THR A 4 -14.87 -28.68 -8.99
CA THR A 4 -15.66 -27.54 -9.47
C THR A 4 -14.80 -26.29 -9.40
N SER A 5 -14.27 -25.94 -10.55
CA SER A 5 -13.92 -24.62 -11.09
C SER A 5 -14.29 -23.43 -10.21
N GLY A 6 -13.28 -22.85 -9.55
CA GLY A 6 -13.25 -21.42 -9.28
C GLY A 6 -12.70 -20.72 -10.52
N SER A 7 -13.39 -19.66 -10.95
CA SER A 7 -13.11 -18.75 -12.05
C SER A 7 -11.61 -18.54 -12.36
N GLY A 8 -11.27 -18.33 -13.63
CA GLY A 8 -9.94 -17.84 -14.03
C GLY A 8 -9.69 -16.43 -13.51
N GLU A 9 -9.48 -16.29 -12.19
CA GLU A 9 -9.00 -15.09 -11.55
C GLU A 9 -7.63 -14.79 -12.16
N ASN A 10 -7.56 -13.70 -12.90
CA ASN A 10 -6.31 -13.23 -13.46
C ASN A 10 -5.49 -12.75 -12.26
N ASP A 11 -4.60 -13.59 -11.75
CA ASP A 11 -3.68 -13.26 -10.64
C ASP A 11 -2.77 -12.07 -10.97
N ASN A 12 -2.82 -11.57 -12.21
CA ASN A 12 -2.05 -10.44 -12.69
C ASN A 12 -2.77 -9.12 -12.43
N PHE A 13 -2.08 -8.23 -11.75
CA PHE A 13 -2.51 -6.91 -11.36
C PHE A 13 -1.59 -5.86 -12.01
N THR A 14 -2.16 -4.72 -12.38
CA THR A 14 -1.39 -3.54 -12.76
C THR A 14 -1.06 -2.75 -11.50
N LEU A 15 0.22 -2.70 -11.13
CA LEU A 15 0.71 -1.83 -10.06
C LEU A 15 1.05 -0.46 -10.66
N CYS A 16 0.38 0.59 -10.18
CA CYS A 16 0.55 1.97 -10.63
C CYS A 16 1.26 2.81 -9.56
N ILE A 17 2.32 3.50 -9.95
CA ILE A 17 3.10 4.41 -9.11
C ILE A 17 3.25 5.74 -9.86
N GLY A 18 2.31 6.66 -9.64
CA GLY A 18 2.19 7.85 -10.48
C GLY A 18 1.91 7.46 -11.94
N TYR A 19 2.82 7.81 -12.85
CA TYR A 19 2.72 7.45 -14.28
C TYR A 19 3.42 6.13 -14.62
N LEU A 20 4.15 5.53 -13.68
CA LEU A 20 4.83 4.25 -13.88
C LEU A 20 3.87 3.12 -13.61
N THR A 21 3.85 2.12 -14.49
CA THR A 21 3.02 0.93 -14.32
C THR A 21 3.84 -0.33 -14.58
N THR A 22 3.55 -1.39 -13.82
CA THR A 22 4.09 -2.73 -14.06
C THR A 22 3.02 -3.78 -13.78
N THR A 23 3.18 -4.97 -14.35
CA THR A 23 2.34 -6.11 -14.05
C THR A 23 2.96 -6.94 -12.94
N VAL A 24 2.20 -7.16 -11.87
CA VAL A 24 2.57 -8.00 -10.73
C VAL A 24 1.56 -9.12 -10.54
N LYS A 25 1.98 -10.20 -9.91
CA LYS A 25 1.10 -11.24 -9.38
C LYS A 25 0.83 -11.01 -7.91
N CYS A 26 -0.41 -11.23 -7.51
CA CYS A 26 -0.84 -11.23 -6.11
C CYS A 26 -1.22 -12.65 -5.71
N VAL A 27 -0.62 -13.18 -4.65
CA VAL A 27 -0.96 -14.51 -4.12
C VAL A 27 -1.28 -14.43 -2.63
N PRO A 28 -2.51 -14.77 -2.18
CA PRO A 28 -3.68 -15.11 -3.02
C PRO A 28 -4.16 -13.92 -3.88
N PRO A 29 -5.01 -14.12 -4.91
CA PRO A 29 -5.57 -13.02 -5.69
C PRO A 29 -6.50 -12.14 -4.83
N ILE A 30 -6.65 -10.89 -5.23
CA ILE A 30 -7.62 -9.95 -4.65
C ILE A 30 -8.87 -9.95 -5.55
N PRO A 31 -10.03 -10.41 -5.06
CA PRO A 31 -11.18 -10.70 -5.92
C PRO A 31 -11.88 -9.45 -6.49
N SER A 32 -11.55 -8.25 -6.01
CA SER A 32 -12.29 -7.01 -6.31
C SER A 32 -11.61 -6.07 -7.30
N THR A 33 -10.36 -6.33 -7.70
CA THR A 33 -9.62 -5.44 -8.62
C THR A 33 -8.58 -6.20 -9.42
N ASN A 34 -8.08 -5.59 -10.49
CA ASN A 34 -6.87 -5.99 -11.20
C ASN A 34 -5.85 -4.84 -11.27
N THR A 35 -6.06 -3.79 -10.48
CA THR A 35 -5.22 -2.59 -10.44
C THR A 35 -4.94 -2.19 -8.99
N LEU A 36 -3.67 -1.92 -8.70
CA LEU A 36 -3.16 -1.50 -7.40
C LEU A 36 -2.52 -0.11 -7.57
N SER A 37 -3.20 0.94 -7.13
CA SER A 37 -2.70 2.30 -7.27
C SER A 37 -2.05 2.78 -5.99
N VAL A 38 -0.75 3.06 -6.03
CA VAL A 38 -0.04 3.77 -4.97
C VAL A 38 -0.52 5.21 -4.93
N VAL A 39 -1.12 5.60 -3.79
CA VAL A 39 -1.67 6.95 -3.59
C VAL A 39 -0.88 7.79 -2.58
N ALA A 40 -0.08 7.15 -1.72
CA ALA A 40 0.78 7.84 -0.77
C ALA A 40 1.92 6.94 -0.30
N PHE A 41 2.92 7.55 0.35
CA PHE A 41 3.94 6.85 1.13
C PHE A 41 3.90 7.35 2.57
N MET A 42 4.13 6.46 3.53
CA MET A 42 4.18 6.83 4.95
C MET A 42 5.25 6.04 5.69
N SER A 43 5.62 6.49 6.90
CA SER A 43 6.61 5.79 7.72
C SER A 43 6.13 4.39 8.12
N SER A 44 7.03 3.40 8.02
CA SER A 44 6.76 2.00 8.39
C SER A 44 6.30 1.84 9.84
N SER A 45 6.73 2.71 10.76
CA SER A 45 6.30 2.68 12.16
C SER A 45 4.80 2.90 12.36
N ARG A 46 4.15 3.60 11.42
CA ARG A 46 2.70 3.83 11.44
C ARG A 46 1.90 2.65 10.88
N ALA A 47 2.53 1.80 10.08
CA ALA A 47 1.90 0.63 9.45
C ALA A 47 1.52 -0.45 10.47
N ALA A 48 2.40 -0.69 11.45
CA ALA A 48 2.25 -1.75 12.46
C ALA A 48 1.00 -1.60 13.36
N ALA A 49 0.39 -0.42 13.39
CA ALA A 49 -0.82 -0.14 14.16
C ALA A 49 -2.12 -0.34 13.38
N LEU A 50 -2.05 -0.66 12.08
CA LEU A 50 -3.24 -0.77 11.23
C LEU A 50 -3.85 -2.17 11.30
N PRO A 51 -5.18 -2.29 11.47
CA PRO A 51 -5.84 -3.59 11.46
C PRO A 51 -5.82 -4.18 10.05
N VAL A 52 -5.16 -5.33 9.87
CA VAL A 52 -5.04 -6.03 8.59
C VAL A 52 -6.05 -7.17 8.52
N ILE A 53 -6.75 -7.29 7.39
CA ILE A 53 -7.67 -8.40 7.08
C ILE A 53 -6.90 -9.57 6.44
N SER A 54 -6.04 -9.27 5.48
CA SER A 54 -5.36 -10.29 4.68
C SER A 54 -4.00 -9.82 4.17
N HIS A 55 -3.11 -10.78 3.92
CA HIS A 55 -1.79 -10.54 3.32
C HIS A 55 -1.69 -11.23 1.96
N HIS A 56 -1.09 -10.54 1.00
CA HIS A 56 -0.91 -10.98 -0.37
C HIS A 56 0.54 -10.76 -0.78
N MET A 57 1.22 -11.82 -1.22
CA MET A 57 2.57 -11.72 -1.74
C MET A 57 2.53 -11.09 -3.13
N ILE A 58 3.39 -10.09 -3.35
CA ILE A 58 3.54 -9.41 -4.63
C ILE A 58 4.81 -9.90 -5.32
N SER A 59 4.67 -10.38 -6.55
CA SER A 59 5.81 -10.78 -7.40
C SER A 59 5.71 -10.14 -8.79
N PRO A 60 6.78 -9.55 -9.34
CA PRO A 60 6.76 -9.00 -10.70
C PRO A 60 6.48 -10.11 -11.74
N VAL A 61 5.73 -9.79 -12.80
CA VAL A 61 5.46 -10.73 -13.91
C VAL A 61 6.43 -10.51 -15.06
N ASN A 62 6.59 -9.25 -15.49
CA ASN A 62 7.41 -8.89 -16.65
C ASN A 62 8.52 -7.91 -16.28
N ASP A 63 8.17 -6.79 -15.64
CA ASP A 63 9.13 -5.76 -15.24
C ASP A 63 9.49 -5.92 -13.77
N THR A 64 10.64 -6.54 -13.54
CA THR A 64 11.25 -6.70 -12.22
C THR A 64 11.84 -5.41 -11.69
N ASP A 65 12.22 -4.48 -12.55
CA ASP A 65 13.03 -3.32 -12.20
C ASP A 65 12.20 -2.30 -11.43
N LEU A 66 10.94 -2.08 -11.83
CA LEU A 66 10.05 -1.17 -11.08
C LEU A 66 9.74 -1.73 -9.67
N VAL A 67 9.50 -3.03 -9.56
CA VAL A 67 9.22 -3.67 -8.25
C VAL A 67 10.48 -3.67 -7.37
N GLN A 68 11.66 -3.93 -7.95
CA GLN A 68 12.94 -3.85 -7.23
C GLN A 68 13.29 -2.42 -6.82
N LEU A 69 13.01 -1.43 -7.67
CA LEU A 69 13.19 -0.02 -7.38
C LEU A 69 12.29 0.41 -6.22
N LEU A 70 11.01 0.02 -6.25
CA LEU A 70 10.07 0.28 -5.18
C LEU A 70 10.52 -0.38 -3.87
N HIS A 71 10.92 -1.65 -3.92
CA HIS A 71 11.47 -2.36 -2.76
C HIS A 71 12.68 -1.64 -2.18
N SER A 72 13.65 -1.27 -3.02
CA SER A 72 14.87 -0.58 -2.61
C SER A 72 14.56 0.79 -2.01
N ALA A 73 13.67 1.55 -2.64
CA ALA A 73 13.24 2.86 -2.15
C ALA A 73 12.54 2.77 -0.79
N MET A 74 11.61 1.83 -0.62
CA MET A 74 10.87 1.63 0.63
C MET A 74 11.79 1.12 1.76
N SER A 75 12.67 0.17 1.46
CA SER A 75 13.62 -0.39 2.42
C SER A 75 14.64 0.65 2.91
N THR A 76 15.14 1.49 2.00
CA THR A 76 16.12 2.55 2.29
C THR A 76 15.48 3.65 3.13
N ASN A 77 14.29 4.11 2.73
CA ASN A 77 13.61 5.22 3.40
C ASN A 77 12.75 4.79 4.60
N LYS A 78 12.72 3.49 4.93
CA LYS A 78 11.90 2.91 6.00
C LYS A 78 10.43 3.34 5.90
N CYS A 79 9.90 3.33 4.69
CA CYS A 79 8.52 3.70 4.38
C CYS A 79 7.73 2.51 3.80
N ILE A 80 6.42 2.66 3.80
CA ILE A 80 5.45 1.77 3.15
C ILE A 80 4.64 2.58 2.15
N ALA A 81 4.10 1.92 1.13
CA ALA A 81 3.19 2.55 0.18
C ALA A 81 1.74 2.29 0.59
N VAL A 82 0.88 3.29 0.44
CA VAL A 82 -0.57 3.15 0.63
C VAL A 82 -1.19 2.89 -0.73
N ILE A 83 -1.93 1.80 -0.84
CA ILE A 83 -2.63 1.36 -2.03
C ILE A 83 -4.12 1.66 -1.88
N SER A 84 -4.70 2.32 -2.88
CA SER A 84 -6.15 2.43 -3.00
C SER A 84 -6.69 1.18 -3.68
N LEU A 85 -7.66 0.55 -3.04
CA LEU A 85 -8.48 -0.52 -3.63
C LEU A 85 -9.87 0.04 -3.96
N PRO A 86 -10.69 -0.66 -4.76
CA PRO A 86 -12.08 -0.28 -4.99
C PRO A 86 -12.91 -0.22 -3.71
N GLU A 87 -14.09 0.41 -3.80
CA GLU A 87 -15.07 0.47 -2.69
C GLU A 87 -14.51 1.11 -1.41
N ASN A 88 -13.63 2.10 -1.55
CA ASN A 88 -12.96 2.82 -0.45
C ASN A 88 -12.08 1.96 0.46
N HIS A 89 -11.75 0.72 0.06
CA HIS A 89 -10.79 -0.09 0.78
C HIS A 89 -9.36 0.44 0.59
N LYS A 90 -8.53 0.23 1.61
CA LYS A 90 -7.11 0.58 1.56
C LYS A 90 -6.29 -0.65 1.83
N ALA A 91 -5.13 -0.70 1.20
CA ALA A 91 -4.09 -1.65 1.52
C ALA A 91 -2.78 -0.91 1.74
N ILE A 92 -1.83 -1.56 2.36
CA ILE A 92 -0.46 -1.10 2.45
C ILE A 92 0.45 -2.09 1.73
N LEU A 93 1.47 -1.58 1.09
CA LEU A 93 2.52 -2.36 0.46
C LEU A 93 3.81 -2.13 1.25
N GLU A 94 4.37 -3.21 1.76
CA GLU A 94 5.52 -3.19 2.65
C GLU A 94 6.63 -4.12 2.19
N VAL A 95 7.86 -3.80 2.58
CA VAL A 95 9.01 -4.67 2.37
C VAL A 95 9.01 -5.74 3.44
N LEU A 96 8.94 -7.00 3.03
CA LEU A 96 9.11 -8.10 3.97
C LEU A 96 10.59 -8.18 4.39
N THR A 97 10.83 -7.91 5.68
CA THR A 97 12.17 -7.87 6.26
C THR A 97 12.96 -9.15 5.98
N GLY A 98 14.21 -9.00 5.51
CA GLY A 98 15.06 -10.14 5.17
C GLY A 98 14.76 -10.79 3.82
N SER A 99 13.81 -10.25 3.05
CA SER A 99 13.48 -10.72 1.70
C SER A 99 13.50 -9.59 0.67
N ARG A 100 13.57 -9.96 -0.61
CA ARG A 100 13.37 -9.05 -1.75
C ARG A 100 11.90 -8.96 -2.18
N SER A 101 10.99 -9.45 -1.35
CA SER A 101 9.57 -9.53 -1.66
C SER A 101 8.82 -8.34 -1.08
N LEU A 102 7.77 -7.94 -1.80
CA LEU A 102 6.79 -6.99 -1.32
C LEU A 102 5.55 -7.76 -0.84
N VAL A 103 4.96 -7.29 0.25
CA VAL A 103 3.72 -7.83 0.81
C VAL A 103 2.68 -6.75 0.77
N LEU A 104 1.54 -7.05 0.18
CA LEU A 104 0.36 -6.22 0.20
C LEU A 104 -0.56 -6.69 1.33
N SER A 105 -0.80 -5.81 2.31
CA SER A 105 -1.64 -6.07 3.47
C SER A 105 -2.94 -5.27 3.31
N VAL A 106 -4.07 -5.94 3.12
CA VAL A 106 -5.39 -5.28 2.98
C VAL A 106 -5.87 -4.87 4.36
N LEU A 107 -6.20 -3.60 4.53
CA LEU A 107 -6.63 -3.06 5.80
C LEU A 107 -8.13 -3.25 6.00
N HIS A 108 -8.53 -3.35 7.27
CA HIS A 108 -9.93 -3.24 7.62
C HIS A 108 -10.44 -1.84 7.26
N SER A 109 -11.50 -1.77 6.46
CA SER A 109 -12.30 -0.55 6.34
C SER A 109 -12.99 -0.31 7.68
N GLN A 110 -12.25 0.22 8.65
CA GLN A 110 -12.85 0.88 9.78
C GLN A 110 -13.38 2.21 9.24
N GLU A 111 -14.65 2.50 9.49
CA GLU A 111 -15.29 3.80 9.28
C GLU A 111 -14.65 4.93 10.12
N GLU A 112 -13.47 4.70 10.70
CA GLU A 112 -12.73 5.71 11.42
C GLU A 112 -11.90 6.54 10.45
N PRO A 113 -12.02 7.88 10.52
CA PRO A 113 -11.26 8.77 9.68
C PRO A 113 -9.78 8.54 9.96
N ILE A 114 -9.05 8.10 8.94
CA ILE A 114 -7.59 8.28 8.88
C ILE A 114 -7.34 9.69 9.37
N PRO A 115 -6.55 9.90 10.44
CA PRO A 115 -6.41 11.20 11.05
C PRO A 115 -6.13 12.20 9.95
N GLN A 116 -7.09 13.11 9.75
CA GLN A 116 -6.99 14.12 8.72
C GLN A 116 -5.62 14.76 8.88
N TYR A 117 -4.90 14.91 7.77
CA TYR A 117 -3.77 15.81 7.70
C TYR A 117 -4.22 17.15 8.30
N GLN A 118 -3.89 17.42 9.55
CA GLN A 118 -3.77 18.78 10.01
C GLN A 118 -2.57 19.32 9.24
N SER A 119 -2.86 19.91 8.08
CA SER A 119 -2.01 20.94 7.51
C SER A 119 -1.72 21.91 8.65
N GLY A 120 -0.50 21.83 9.18
CA GLY A 120 0.02 22.75 10.16
C GLY A 120 0.21 24.11 9.50
N ILE A 121 -0.87 24.77 9.10
CA ILE A 121 -0.87 26.22 9.06
C ILE A 121 -0.96 26.62 10.52
N ALA A 122 0.21 26.85 11.12
CA ALA A 122 0.29 27.56 12.37
C ALA A 122 -0.58 28.83 12.25
N LYS A 123 -1.66 28.90 13.02
CA LYS A 123 -2.43 30.13 13.20
C LYS A 123 -1.42 31.20 13.66
N PRO A 124 -1.26 32.33 12.96
CA PRO A 124 -0.47 33.44 13.44
C PRO A 124 -1.28 34.14 14.54
N SER A 125 -1.23 33.60 15.76
CA SER A 125 -1.94 34.22 16.90
C SER A 125 -1.19 34.13 18.22
N ASN A 126 -0.01 33.49 18.28
CA ASN A 126 0.74 33.31 19.53
C ASN A 126 2.23 33.66 19.41
N LEU A 127 2.58 34.64 18.58
CA LEU A 127 3.94 35.22 18.57
C LEU A 127 4.10 36.45 19.48
N GLN A 128 3.07 36.88 20.21
CA GLN A 128 3.20 37.99 21.16
C GLN A 128 3.42 37.56 22.63
N SER A 129 3.37 36.26 22.98
CA SER A 129 3.61 35.83 24.37
C SER A 129 5.04 35.35 24.64
N ILE A 130 5.97 35.47 23.68
CA ILE A 130 7.37 35.00 23.81
C ILE A 130 8.35 36.20 23.95
N LEU A 131 7.83 37.43 24.01
CA LEU A 131 8.64 38.64 24.27
C LEU A 131 7.91 39.55 25.27
N ASN A 132 7.75 39.06 26.49
CA ASN A 132 7.75 39.87 27.72
C ASN A 132 8.03 38.97 28.93
#